data_AF-A0A5J4P0L2-F1
#
_entry.id   AF-A0A5J4P0L2-F1
#
_cell.length_a   1.000
_cell.length_b   1.000
_cell.length_c   1.000
_cell.angle_alpha   90.00
_cell.angle_beta   90.00
_cell.angle_gamma   90.00
#
_symmetry.space_group_name_H-M   'P 1'
#
loop_
_entity.id
_entity.type
_entity.pdbx_description
1 polymer ?
#
loop_
_entity_poly.entity_id
_entity_poly.type
_entity_poly.pdbx_seq_one_letter_code
_entity_poly.pdbx_strand_id
1 'polypeptide(L)'
;MVDEGSKVDARGPLLMIGAGFGRTGTKSLKTALEIIYGQPCYHMFELVAKHKDDSRKWVEVDRLISESTDGKIDPGLFYEIFDGYRCTVDFPSCSYYPQLMQVYPDAKIVLTIRDKHSWLESVRATILPRRDIRRYDWAEKLVVGYQNGWHFLRMNRTMLERAFGPGANITSDAIILAAYDRWIAQVTKDVPADRLLVYHIREGWEPLCKFLNVPVPNQPFPNVNERAELVKRIRSRLKLVRLTRWGMRFVVGIAVAFLLYRLI
;
A
#
# COMPACT_ATOMS: atom_id res chain seq x y z
N MET A 1 -7.84 -35.57 -4.40
CA MET A 1 -6.38 -35.72 -4.21
C MET A 1 -5.75 -34.52 -4.88
N VAL A 2 -5.36 -33.51 -4.10
CA VAL A 2 -4.61 -32.36 -4.60
C VAL A 2 -3.14 -32.67 -4.36
N ASP A 3 -2.38 -32.62 -5.44
CA ASP A 3 -0.97 -32.97 -5.53
C ASP A 3 -0.12 -32.20 -4.52
N GLU A 4 0.55 -32.92 -3.61
CA GLU A 4 1.59 -32.39 -2.74
C GLU A 4 2.80 -32.01 -3.61
N GLY A 5 2.79 -30.79 -4.16
CA GLY A 5 3.98 -30.26 -4.84
C GLY A 5 3.77 -29.50 -6.14
N SER A 6 2.55 -29.13 -6.53
CA SER A 6 2.38 -28.19 -7.64
C SER A 6 2.94 -26.81 -7.24
N LYS A 7 4.22 -26.59 -7.54
CA LYS A 7 4.86 -25.28 -7.38
C LYS A 7 4.05 -24.29 -8.21
N VAL A 8 3.39 -23.36 -7.52
CA VAL A 8 2.71 -22.24 -8.14
C VAL A 8 3.73 -21.53 -9.05
N ASP A 9 3.46 -21.47 -10.36
CA ASP A 9 4.34 -20.80 -11.33
C ASP A 9 4.61 -19.35 -10.89
N ALA A 10 5.87 -18.97 -10.73
CA ALA A 10 6.22 -17.64 -10.25
C ALA A 10 5.75 -16.50 -11.19
N ARG A 11 5.45 -16.79 -12.46
CA ARG A 11 4.98 -15.81 -13.46
C ARG A 11 3.50 -15.92 -13.81
N GLY A 12 2.73 -16.67 -13.04
CA GLY A 12 1.29 -16.82 -13.25
C GLY A 12 0.45 -15.63 -12.75
N PRO A 13 -0.87 -15.63 -13.06
CA PRO A 13 -1.79 -14.56 -12.65
C PRO A 13 -1.92 -14.47 -11.12
N LEU A 14 -2.38 -13.32 -10.62
CA LEU A 14 -2.68 -13.18 -9.19
C LEU A 14 -3.71 -14.24 -8.75
N LEU A 15 -3.42 -14.91 -7.64
CA LEU A 15 -4.30 -15.87 -6.97
C LEU A 15 -5.20 -15.20 -5.94
N MET A 16 -4.71 -14.14 -5.31
CA MET A 16 -5.43 -13.44 -4.25
C MET A 16 -5.15 -11.93 -4.27
N ILE A 17 -6.22 -11.14 -4.16
CA ILE A 17 -6.18 -9.67 -4.06
C ILE A 17 -6.73 -9.23 -2.70
N GLY A 18 -5.89 -8.53 -1.93
CA GLY A 18 -6.24 -7.93 -0.66
C GLY A 18 -6.91 -6.57 -0.85
N ALA A 19 -8.20 -6.49 -0.54
CA ALA A 19 -8.97 -5.25 -0.59
C ALA A 19 -8.97 -4.46 0.73
N GLY A 20 -8.39 -5.03 1.79
CA GLY A 20 -8.27 -4.36 3.09
C GLY A 20 -7.25 -3.23 3.08
N PHE A 21 -7.60 -2.11 3.73
CA PHE A 21 -6.67 -0.98 3.90
C PHE A 21 -5.44 -1.36 4.72
N GLY A 22 -4.37 -0.61 4.53
CA GLY A 22 -3.24 -0.63 5.45
C GLY A 22 -3.70 -0.50 6.91
N ARG A 23 -2.93 -1.13 7.81
CA ARG A 23 -3.21 -1.20 9.26
C ARG A 23 -4.37 -2.11 9.67
N THR A 24 -4.90 -2.94 8.77
CA THR A 24 -5.88 -3.99 9.08
C THR A 24 -5.25 -5.39 9.25
N GLY A 25 -3.91 -5.47 9.29
CA GLY A 25 -3.18 -6.73 9.38
C GLY A 25 -2.55 -7.20 8.05
N THR A 26 -2.47 -6.32 7.06
CA THR A 26 -1.95 -6.61 5.71
C THR A 26 -0.55 -7.22 5.71
N LYS A 27 0.35 -6.79 6.61
CA LYS A 27 1.70 -7.37 6.70
C LYS A 27 1.70 -8.81 7.21
N SER A 28 0.87 -9.12 8.20
CA SER A 28 0.67 -10.51 8.66
C SER A 28 0.02 -11.36 7.57
N LEU A 29 -0.97 -10.82 6.86
CA LEU A 29 -1.61 -11.49 5.73
C LEU A 29 -0.61 -11.76 4.59
N LYS A 30 0.25 -10.78 4.24
CA LYS A 30 1.36 -10.95 3.28
C LYS A 30 2.19 -12.17 3.64
N THR A 31 2.69 -12.23 4.88
CA THR A 31 3.52 -13.34 5.34
C THR A 31 2.76 -14.67 5.31
N ALA A 32 1.48 -14.67 5.68
CA ALA A 32 0.66 -15.88 5.62
C ALA A 32 0.51 -16.43 4.20
N LEU A 33 0.32 -15.55 3.21
CA LEU A 33 0.22 -15.93 1.80
C LEU A 33 1.55 -16.43 1.24
N GLU A 34 2.66 -15.83 1.65
CA GLU A 34 4.01 -16.29 1.28
C GLU A 34 4.30 -17.69 1.83
N ILE A 35 3.79 -18.01 3.03
CA ILE A 35 3.84 -19.37 3.60
C ILE A 35 2.96 -20.33 2.80
N ILE A 36 1.72 -19.95 2.49
CA ILE A 36 0.75 -20.80 1.78
C ILE A 36 1.23 -21.14 0.37
N TYR A 37 1.67 -20.13 -0.39
CA TYR A 37 1.95 -20.28 -1.81
C TYR A 37 3.43 -20.46 -2.13
N GLY A 38 4.33 -20.21 -1.17
CA GLY A 38 5.78 -20.24 -1.40
C GLY A 38 6.26 -19.19 -2.42
N GLN A 39 5.45 -18.14 -2.66
CA GLN A 39 5.67 -17.11 -3.68
C GLN A 39 5.54 -15.70 -3.07
N PRO A 40 6.21 -14.69 -3.63
CA PRO A 40 6.14 -13.32 -3.13
C PRO A 40 4.71 -12.75 -3.14
N CYS A 41 4.40 -11.95 -2.12
CA CYS A 41 3.18 -11.15 -2.05
C CYS A 41 3.51 -9.64 -2.09
N TYR A 42 2.89 -8.93 -3.03
CA TYR A 42 3.08 -7.49 -3.23
C TYR A 42 2.48 -6.69 -2.07
N HIS A 43 3.17 -5.63 -1.64
CA HIS A 43 2.79 -4.75 -0.54
C HIS A 43 3.52 -3.40 -0.72
N MET A 44 3.01 -2.31 -0.13
CA MET A 44 3.72 -1.01 -0.07
C MET A 44 5.21 -1.13 0.31
N PHE A 45 5.59 -2.11 1.14
CA PHE A 45 6.98 -2.32 1.51
C PHE A 45 7.88 -2.78 0.37
N GLU A 46 7.38 -3.61 -0.54
CA GLU A 46 8.13 -4.04 -1.72
C GLU A 46 8.35 -2.85 -2.66
N LEU A 47 7.32 -2.01 -2.84
CA LEU A 47 7.42 -0.76 -3.61
C LEU A 47 8.50 0.17 -3.06
N VAL A 48 8.45 0.50 -1.76
CA VAL A 48 9.41 1.46 -1.18
C VAL A 48 10.83 0.90 -1.03
N ALA A 49 10.99 -0.42 -0.93
CA ALA A 49 12.29 -1.04 -0.70
C ALA A 49 12.98 -1.48 -2.00
N LYS A 50 12.23 -1.98 -2.98
CA LYS A 50 12.76 -2.66 -4.16
C LYS A 50 12.30 -2.03 -5.48
N HIS A 51 11.08 -1.50 -5.55
CA HIS A 51 10.46 -1.10 -6.82
C HIS A 51 10.01 0.38 -6.82
N LYS A 52 10.95 1.31 -6.60
CA LYS A 52 10.62 2.74 -6.52
C LYS A 52 9.93 3.27 -7.78
N ASP A 53 10.25 2.70 -8.94
CA ASP A 53 9.66 3.07 -10.23
C ASP A 53 8.20 2.63 -10.39
N ASP A 54 7.72 1.69 -9.56
CA ASP A 54 6.30 1.35 -9.53
C ASP A 54 5.45 2.54 -9.11
N SER A 55 6.01 3.50 -8.35
CA SER A 55 5.30 4.74 -8.05
C SER A 55 4.91 5.52 -9.31
N ARG A 56 5.72 5.45 -10.38
CA ARG A 56 5.37 6.02 -11.69
C ARG A 56 4.28 5.20 -12.36
N LYS A 57 4.39 3.86 -12.36
CA LYS A 57 3.40 2.96 -12.96
C LYS A 57 2.02 3.12 -12.32
N TRP A 58 1.94 3.22 -10.99
CA TRP A 58 0.67 3.43 -10.27
C TRP A 58 0.05 4.81 -10.54
N VAL A 59 0.88 5.86 -10.75
CA VAL A 59 0.37 7.16 -11.21
C VAL A 59 -0.22 7.04 -12.61
N GLU A 60 0.39 6.24 -13.48
CA GLU A 60 -0.10 6.03 -14.84
C GLU A 60 -1.39 5.18 -14.86
N VAL A 61 -1.46 4.12 -14.05
CA VAL A 61 -2.69 3.35 -13.82
C VAL A 61 -3.84 4.27 -13.42
N ASP A 62 -3.62 5.15 -12.44
CA ASP A 62 -4.65 6.09 -12.00
C ASP A 62 -5.09 7.06 -13.11
N ARG A 63 -4.13 7.59 -13.88
CA ARG A 63 -4.40 8.48 -15.02
C ARG A 63 -5.28 7.78 -16.05
N LEU A 64 -4.90 6.58 -16.48
CA LEU A 64 -5.63 5.79 -17.47
C LEU A 64 -7.04 5.45 -17.00
N ILE A 65 -7.23 5.07 -15.73
CA ILE A 65 -8.56 4.79 -15.19
C ILE A 65 -9.42 6.06 -15.17
N SER A 66 -8.83 7.20 -14.85
CA SER A 66 -9.55 8.48 -14.77
C SER A 66 -9.97 9.03 -16.14
N GLU A 67 -9.23 8.68 -17.19
CA GLU A 67 -9.54 9.03 -18.58
C GLU A 67 -10.49 8.02 -19.25
N SER A 68 -10.65 6.83 -18.65
CA SER A 68 -11.53 5.79 -19.16
C SER A 68 -13.01 6.08 -18.89
N THR A 69 -13.85 5.84 -19.88
CA THR A 69 -15.31 6.05 -19.78
C THR A 69 -15.99 5.00 -18.90
N ASP A 70 -15.46 3.78 -18.84
CA ASP A 70 -15.99 2.67 -18.04
C ASP A 70 -15.03 2.25 -16.90
N GLY A 71 -13.95 3.00 -16.69
CA GLY A 71 -12.97 2.75 -15.64
C GLY A 71 -12.06 1.55 -15.90
N LYS A 72 -12.09 0.98 -17.11
CA LYS A 72 -11.22 -0.11 -17.55
C LYS A 72 -9.97 0.44 -18.23
N ILE A 73 -8.87 -0.29 -18.09
CA ILE A 73 -7.60 0.01 -18.73
C ILE A 73 -6.98 -1.26 -19.29
N ASP A 74 -6.04 -1.10 -20.21
CA ASP A 74 -5.19 -2.20 -20.66
C ASP A 74 -4.47 -2.86 -19.46
N PRO A 75 -4.45 -4.20 -19.37
CA PRO A 75 -3.89 -4.90 -18.22
C PRO A 75 -2.35 -4.90 -18.17
N GLY A 76 -1.65 -4.45 -19.22
CA GLY A 76 -0.20 -4.53 -19.35
C GLY A 76 0.56 -3.91 -18.18
N LEU A 77 0.12 -2.75 -17.69
CA LEU A 77 0.74 -2.12 -16.51
C LEU A 77 0.56 -2.95 -15.23
N PHE A 78 -0.58 -3.63 -15.06
CA PHE A 78 -0.75 -4.52 -13.91
C PHE A 78 0.16 -5.74 -14.03
N TYR A 79 0.32 -6.31 -15.23
CA TYR A 79 1.28 -7.39 -15.46
C TYR A 79 2.72 -6.96 -15.14
N GLU A 80 3.11 -5.75 -15.53
CA GLU A 80 4.43 -5.20 -15.19
C GLU A 80 4.63 -4.89 -13.69
N ILE A 81 3.57 -4.55 -12.97
CA ILE A 81 3.63 -4.27 -11.52
C ILE A 81 3.70 -5.58 -10.72
N PHE A 82 2.96 -6.60 -11.15
CA PHE A 82 2.83 -7.87 -10.43
C PHE A 82 3.69 -9.00 -11.00
N ASP A 83 4.61 -8.71 -11.91
CA ASP A 83 5.59 -9.70 -12.38
C ASP A 83 6.36 -10.30 -11.19
N GLY A 84 6.32 -11.63 -11.06
CA GLY A 84 6.92 -12.36 -9.94
C GLY A 84 6.09 -12.36 -8.64
N TYR A 85 4.87 -11.82 -8.64
CA TYR A 85 3.96 -11.83 -7.48
C TYR A 85 2.70 -12.63 -7.76
N ARG A 86 2.27 -13.42 -6.77
CA ARG A 86 1.02 -14.22 -6.88
C ARG A 86 -0.10 -13.70 -6.00
N CYS A 87 0.20 -12.78 -5.10
CA CYS A 87 -0.78 -12.14 -4.24
C CYS A 87 -0.44 -10.65 -4.10
N THR A 88 -1.44 -9.82 -3.85
CA THR A 88 -1.23 -8.42 -3.49
C THR A 88 -2.06 -8.02 -2.29
N VAL A 89 -1.53 -7.19 -1.41
CA VAL A 89 -2.23 -6.63 -0.24
C VAL A 89 -1.75 -5.20 0.00
N ASP A 90 -2.46 -4.47 0.87
CA ASP A 90 -2.14 -3.08 1.22
C ASP A 90 -2.26 -2.09 0.04
N PHE A 91 -2.00 -0.83 0.34
CA PHE A 91 -1.78 0.19 -0.65
C PHE A 91 -0.52 -0.11 -1.50
N PRO A 92 -0.47 0.39 -2.75
CA PRO A 92 -1.56 1.05 -3.48
C PRO A 92 -2.64 0.08 -3.98
N SER A 93 -2.34 -1.22 -4.11
CA SER A 93 -3.17 -2.20 -4.83
C SER A 93 -4.61 -2.31 -4.33
N CYS A 94 -4.85 -2.24 -3.02
CA CYS A 94 -6.22 -2.30 -2.48
C CYS A 94 -7.12 -1.20 -3.06
N SER A 95 -6.58 -0.01 -3.38
CA SER A 95 -7.36 1.12 -3.94
C SER A 95 -7.84 0.88 -5.38
N TYR A 96 -7.32 -0.16 -6.03
CA TYR A 96 -7.61 -0.53 -7.41
C TYR A 96 -8.19 -1.94 -7.52
N TYR A 97 -8.70 -2.50 -6.41
CA TYR A 97 -9.29 -3.85 -6.40
C TYR A 97 -10.37 -4.07 -7.49
N PRO A 98 -11.21 -3.08 -7.89
CA PRO A 98 -12.20 -3.33 -8.93
C PRO A 98 -11.55 -3.60 -10.29
N GLN A 99 -10.50 -2.86 -10.63
CA GLN A 99 -9.73 -3.08 -11.86
C GLN A 99 -8.95 -4.39 -11.79
N LEU A 100 -8.33 -4.68 -10.66
CA LEU A 100 -7.60 -5.94 -10.47
C LEU A 100 -8.53 -7.15 -10.56
N MET A 101 -9.75 -7.06 -10.05
CA MET A 101 -10.75 -8.14 -10.14
C MET A 101 -11.20 -8.41 -11.58
N GLN A 102 -11.18 -7.40 -12.45
CA GLN A 102 -11.48 -7.56 -13.87
C GLN A 102 -10.31 -8.19 -14.62
N VAL A 103 -9.08 -7.77 -14.31
CA VAL A 103 -7.86 -8.29 -14.95
C VAL A 103 -7.55 -9.72 -14.49
N TYR A 104 -7.84 -10.04 -13.24
CA TYR A 104 -7.65 -11.36 -12.64
C TYR A 104 -9.01 -11.93 -12.17
N PRO A 105 -9.85 -12.42 -13.10
CA PRO A 105 -11.21 -12.86 -12.79
C PRO A 105 -11.28 -14.09 -11.88
N ASP A 106 -10.22 -14.90 -11.82
CA ASP A 106 -10.14 -16.08 -10.97
C ASP A 106 -9.54 -15.80 -9.58
N ALA A 107 -8.98 -14.60 -9.37
CA ALA A 107 -8.38 -14.25 -8.09
C ALA A 107 -9.45 -14.17 -7.00
N LYS A 108 -9.16 -14.77 -5.84
CA LYS A 108 -9.97 -14.62 -4.63
C LYS A 108 -9.72 -13.26 -3.98
N ILE A 109 -10.74 -12.67 -3.38
CA ILE A 109 -10.63 -11.36 -2.73
C ILE A 109 -10.68 -11.53 -1.22
N VAL A 110 -9.71 -10.97 -0.50
CA VAL A 110 -9.70 -10.94 0.96
C VAL A 110 -9.80 -9.49 1.44
N LEU A 111 -10.88 -9.17 2.16
CA LEU A 111 -11.10 -7.90 2.81
C LEU A 111 -10.72 -8.00 4.28
N THR A 112 -9.52 -7.53 4.63
CA THR A 112 -9.11 -7.49 6.03
C THR A 112 -9.78 -6.35 6.80
N ILE A 113 -10.43 -6.68 7.91
CA ILE A 113 -11.15 -5.73 8.78
C ILE A 113 -10.64 -5.77 10.22
N ARG A 114 -10.94 -4.71 10.97
CA ARG A 114 -10.72 -4.59 12.41
C ARG A 114 -11.65 -3.53 12.99
N ASP A 115 -11.71 -3.42 14.32
CA ASP A 115 -12.38 -2.30 14.97
C ASP A 115 -11.87 -0.96 14.41
N LYS A 116 -12.81 -0.11 13.98
CA LYS A 116 -12.54 1.12 13.23
C LYS A 116 -11.83 2.17 14.06
N HIS A 117 -12.12 2.26 15.37
CA HIS A 117 -11.48 3.22 16.25
C HIS A 117 -10.02 2.83 16.50
N SER A 118 -9.78 1.56 16.80
CA SER A 118 -8.44 1.00 16.93
C SER A 118 -7.65 1.08 15.61
N TRP A 119 -8.31 0.90 14.47
CA TRP A 119 -7.71 1.12 13.15
C TRP A 119 -7.27 2.56 12.96
N LEU A 120 -8.16 3.52 13.22
CA LEU A 120 -7.88 4.94 13.10
C LEU A 120 -6.68 5.33 13.97
N GLU A 121 -6.63 4.90 15.22
CA GLU A 121 -5.47 5.14 16.10
C GLU A 121 -4.16 4.61 15.47
N SER A 122 -4.20 3.39 14.90
CA SER A 122 -3.04 2.83 14.23
C SER A 122 -2.66 3.60 12.97
N VAL A 123 -3.63 4.11 12.20
CA VAL A 123 -3.41 4.90 10.99
C VAL A 123 -2.83 6.27 11.33
N ARG A 124 -3.32 6.93 12.39
CA ARG A 124 -2.79 8.22 12.88
C ARG A 124 -1.36 8.10 13.39
N ALA A 125 -0.98 6.96 13.95
CA ALA A 125 0.37 6.72 14.42
C ALA A 125 1.39 6.51 13.27
N THR A 126 0.94 6.27 12.03
CA THR A 126 1.84 5.87 10.93
C THR A 126 1.50 6.47 9.56
N ILE A 127 0.42 6.04 8.92
CA ILE A 127 0.11 6.32 7.49
C ILE A 127 -0.44 7.74 7.31
N LEU A 128 -1.40 8.15 8.14
CA LEU A 128 -2.07 9.45 8.06
C LEU A 128 -1.94 10.20 9.39
N PRO A 129 -0.73 10.64 9.78
CA PRO A 129 -0.60 11.52 10.92
C PRO A 129 -1.48 12.77 10.71
N ARG A 130 -1.90 13.43 11.81
CA ARG A 130 -2.72 14.66 11.75
C ARG A 130 -2.03 15.87 11.09
N ARG A 131 -0.88 15.64 10.45
CA ARG A 131 -0.20 16.60 9.60
C ARG A 131 -0.70 16.42 8.18
N ASP A 132 -1.19 17.49 7.58
CA ASP A 132 -1.60 17.48 6.18
C ASP A 132 -0.41 17.16 5.28
N ILE A 133 -0.39 15.96 4.69
CA ILE A 133 0.68 15.52 3.77
C ILE A 133 0.75 16.38 2.51
N ARG A 134 -0.28 17.18 2.19
CA ARG A 134 -0.23 18.17 1.11
C ARG A 134 0.74 19.33 1.41
N ARG A 135 1.17 19.46 2.67
CA ARG A 135 2.07 20.52 3.14
C ARG A 135 3.54 20.11 3.22
N TYR A 136 3.96 19.05 2.50
CA TYR A 136 5.38 18.74 2.39
C TYR A 136 6.15 19.94 1.82
N ASP A 137 7.18 20.39 2.55
CA ASP A 137 8.07 21.44 2.06
C ASP A 137 9.08 20.89 1.03
N TRP A 138 9.93 21.77 0.50
CA TRP A 138 10.92 21.40 -0.52
C TRP A 138 11.89 20.30 -0.04
N ALA A 139 12.33 20.35 1.22
CA ALA A 139 13.29 19.38 1.76
C ALA A 139 12.64 18.02 1.93
N GLU A 140 11.38 18.00 2.38
CA GLU A 140 10.60 16.78 2.50
C GLU A 140 10.30 16.16 1.13
N LYS A 141 9.95 16.97 0.13
CA LYS A 141 9.77 16.50 -1.25
C LYS A 141 11.05 15.87 -1.81
N LEU A 142 12.20 16.53 -1.63
CA LEU A 142 13.49 15.99 -2.07
C LEU A 142 13.81 14.65 -1.38
N VAL A 143 13.69 14.59 -0.05
CA VAL A 143 13.99 13.37 0.69
C VAL A 143 13.04 12.23 0.31
N VAL A 144 11.74 12.50 0.20
CA VAL A 144 10.76 11.48 -0.18
C VAL A 144 11.00 10.99 -1.61
N GLY A 145 11.29 11.91 -2.53
CA GLY A 145 11.59 11.59 -3.93
C GLY A 145 12.83 10.69 -4.06
N TYR A 146 13.92 11.04 -3.36
CA TYR A 146 15.11 10.21 -3.31
C TYR A 146 14.87 8.83 -2.67
N GLN A 147 14.14 8.80 -1.54
CA GLN A 147 13.93 7.55 -0.80
C GLN A 147 12.94 6.60 -1.47
N ASN A 148 11.84 7.09 -2.04
CA ASN A 148 10.69 6.27 -2.45
C ASN A 148 10.31 6.43 -3.92
N GLY A 149 11.03 7.26 -4.67
CA GLY A 149 10.73 7.62 -6.06
C GLY A 149 10.01 8.96 -6.17
N TRP A 150 10.30 9.69 -7.24
CA TRP A 150 9.79 11.06 -7.46
C TRP A 150 8.27 11.13 -7.65
N HIS A 151 7.64 10.03 -8.04
CA HIS A 151 6.19 9.93 -8.20
C HIS A 151 5.46 9.48 -6.92
N PHE A 152 6.18 9.11 -5.86
CA PHE A 152 5.59 8.53 -4.65
C PHE A 152 4.55 9.44 -3.98
N LEU A 153 4.80 10.75 -3.90
CA LEU A 153 3.83 11.69 -3.31
C LEU A 153 2.55 11.80 -4.14
N ARG A 154 2.68 11.77 -5.48
CA ARG A 154 1.53 11.80 -6.38
C ARG A 154 0.74 10.49 -6.29
N MET A 155 1.42 9.35 -6.29
CA MET A 155 0.82 8.04 -6.08
C MET A 155 0.06 7.96 -4.75
N ASN A 156 0.66 8.44 -3.65
CA ASN A 156 -0.01 8.47 -2.35
C ASN A 156 -1.28 9.32 -2.40
N ARG A 157 -1.24 10.47 -3.08
CA ARG A 157 -2.43 11.30 -3.22
C ARG A 157 -3.55 10.56 -3.95
N THR A 158 -3.27 10.00 -5.12
CA THR A 158 -4.29 9.37 -5.96
C THR A 158 -4.88 8.11 -5.32
N MET A 159 -4.05 7.26 -4.72
CA MET A 159 -4.54 6.06 -4.02
C MET A 159 -5.42 6.43 -2.80
N LEU A 160 -5.08 7.48 -2.05
CA LEU A 160 -5.87 7.91 -0.90
C LEU A 160 -7.17 8.62 -1.32
N GLU A 161 -7.17 9.37 -2.43
CA GLU A 161 -8.39 9.94 -3.01
C GLU A 161 -9.35 8.84 -3.45
N ARG A 162 -8.86 7.73 -4.04
CA ARG A 162 -9.68 6.54 -4.35
C ARG A 162 -10.22 5.85 -3.09
N ALA A 163 -9.37 5.65 -2.10
CA ALA A 163 -9.73 4.93 -0.88
C ALA A 163 -10.71 5.71 0.02
N PHE A 164 -10.51 7.02 0.16
CA PHE A 164 -11.28 7.83 1.12
C PHE A 164 -12.32 8.75 0.48
N GLY A 165 -12.25 8.94 -0.83
CA GLY A 165 -13.08 9.83 -1.60
C GLY A 165 -12.31 11.07 -2.09
N PRO A 166 -12.65 11.59 -3.28
CA PRO A 166 -12.03 12.80 -3.82
C PRO A 166 -12.14 13.98 -2.84
N GLY A 167 -11.02 14.66 -2.61
CA GLY A 167 -10.98 15.84 -1.75
C GLY A 167 -11.16 15.57 -0.25
N ALA A 168 -11.23 14.31 0.20
CA ALA A 168 -11.42 13.96 1.61
C ALA A 168 -10.41 14.70 2.52
N ASN A 169 -10.91 15.32 3.58
CA ASN A 169 -10.03 15.89 4.60
C ASN A 169 -9.44 14.76 5.45
N ILE A 170 -8.27 14.27 5.03
CA ILE A 170 -7.57 13.17 5.68
C ILE A 170 -7.16 13.44 7.13
N THR A 171 -7.20 14.70 7.60
CA THR A 171 -6.92 15.06 9.00
C THR A 171 -8.16 14.97 9.90
N SER A 172 -9.36 14.86 9.33
CA SER A 172 -10.61 14.68 10.06
C SER A 172 -10.84 13.20 10.36
N ASP A 173 -10.96 12.87 11.65
CA ASP A 173 -11.22 11.50 12.10
C ASP A 173 -12.61 11.02 11.70
N ALA A 174 -13.63 11.88 11.78
CA ALA A 174 -14.99 11.55 11.36
C ALA A 174 -15.05 11.19 9.86
N ILE A 175 -14.34 11.93 9.01
CA ILE A 175 -14.30 11.66 7.56
C ILE A 175 -13.59 10.35 7.27
N ILE A 176 -12.46 10.07 7.94
CA ILE A 176 -11.69 8.84 7.74
C ILE A 176 -12.43 7.61 8.27
N LEU A 177 -13.11 7.70 9.42
CA LEU A 177 -13.95 6.62 9.93
C LEU A 177 -15.13 6.34 9.01
N ALA A 178 -15.82 7.38 8.56
CA ALA A 178 -16.92 7.22 7.60
C ALA A 178 -16.42 6.62 6.27
N ALA A 179 -15.21 6.97 5.83
CA ALA A 179 -14.62 6.38 4.64
C ALA A 179 -14.27 4.90 4.82
N TYR A 180 -13.81 4.49 6.00
CA TYR A 180 -13.57 3.09 6.33
C TYR A 180 -14.84 2.25 6.27
N ASP A 181 -15.91 2.74 6.90
CA ASP A 181 -17.22 2.07 6.90
C ASP A 181 -17.78 1.98 5.47
N ARG A 182 -17.68 3.07 4.69
CA ARG A 182 -18.07 3.07 3.26
C ARG A 182 -17.26 2.08 2.44
N TRP A 183 -15.96 2.00 2.66
CA TRP A 183 -15.08 1.09 1.91
C TRP A 183 -15.45 -0.37 2.14
N ILE A 184 -15.67 -0.77 3.39
CA ILE A 184 -16.09 -2.13 3.72
C ILE A 184 -17.42 -2.45 3.03
N ALA A 185 -18.41 -1.56 3.14
CA ALA A 185 -19.71 -1.74 2.51
C ALA A 185 -19.59 -1.86 0.98
N GLN A 186 -18.74 -1.03 0.36
CA GLN A 186 -18.50 -1.04 -1.09
C GLN A 186 -17.87 -2.37 -1.55
N VAL A 187 -16.79 -2.81 -0.90
CA VAL A 187 -16.12 -4.07 -1.25
C VAL A 187 -17.07 -5.26 -1.07
N THR A 188 -17.81 -5.30 0.04
CA THR A 188 -18.79 -6.38 0.30
C THR A 188 -19.92 -6.39 -0.72
N LYS A 189 -20.29 -5.24 -1.27
CA LYS A 189 -21.32 -5.13 -2.31
C LYS A 189 -20.80 -5.53 -3.70
N ASP A 190 -19.58 -5.11 -4.04
CA ASP A 190 -19.05 -5.23 -5.41
C ASP A 190 -18.50 -6.62 -5.72
N VAL A 191 -18.02 -7.33 -4.70
CA VAL A 191 -17.36 -8.63 -4.89
C VAL A 191 -18.39 -9.75 -4.70
N PRO A 192 -18.51 -10.70 -5.65
CA PRO A 192 -19.33 -11.89 -5.47
C PRO A 192 -19.01 -12.64 -4.18
N ALA A 193 -20.03 -13.09 -3.45
CA ALA A 193 -19.88 -13.66 -2.11
C ALA A 193 -19.01 -14.93 -2.09
N ASP A 194 -19.01 -15.71 -3.17
CA ASP A 194 -18.17 -16.89 -3.37
C ASP A 194 -16.69 -16.55 -3.61
N ARG A 195 -16.40 -15.31 -4.02
CA ARG A 195 -15.05 -14.77 -4.24
C ARG A 195 -14.57 -13.86 -3.11
N LEU A 196 -15.36 -13.62 -2.08
CA LEU A 196 -15.02 -12.70 -0.99
C LEU A 196 -14.86 -13.42 0.35
N LEU A 197 -13.75 -13.15 1.02
CA LEU A 197 -13.61 -13.40 2.45
C LEU A 197 -13.44 -12.06 3.19
N VAL A 198 -14.39 -11.76 4.07
CA VAL A 198 -14.23 -10.71 5.08
C VAL A 198 -13.49 -11.33 6.27
N TYR A 199 -12.31 -10.81 6.59
CA TYR A 199 -11.35 -11.51 7.44
C TYR A 199 -10.77 -10.59 8.52
N HIS A 200 -10.86 -11.02 9.77
CA HIS A 200 -10.10 -10.43 10.86
C HIS A 200 -8.83 -11.25 11.12
N ILE A 201 -7.66 -10.62 11.11
CA ILE A 201 -6.35 -11.30 11.17
C ILE A 201 -6.16 -12.21 12.40
N ARG A 202 -6.95 -12.00 13.46
CA ARG A 202 -6.95 -12.82 14.69
C ARG A 202 -7.69 -14.14 14.55
N GLU A 203 -8.49 -14.33 13.50
CA GLU A 203 -9.15 -15.62 13.24
C GLU A 203 -8.15 -16.69 12.75
N GLY A 204 -6.97 -16.29 12.28
CA GLY A 204 -5.86 -17.19 12.00
C GLY A 204 -6.04 -18.03 10.73
N TRP A 205 -5.42 -19.21 10.70
CA TRP A 205 -5.31 -19.99 9.47
C TRP A 205 -6.63 -20.54 8.96
N GLU A 206 -7.50 -21.03 9.84
CA GLU A 206 -8.65 -21.86 9.45
C GLU A 206 -9.57 -21.21 8.41
N PRO A 207 -10.13 -19.99 8.63
CA PRO A 207 -11.02 -19.38 7.64
C PRO A 207 -10.27 -19.01 6.36
N LEU A 208 -9.00 -18.57 6.46
CA LEU A 208 -8.19 -18.21 5.30
C LEU A 208 -7.89 -19.42 4.43
N CYS A 209 -7.36 -20.50 5.02
CA CYS A 209 -7.01 -21.72 4.30
C CYS A 209 -8.24 -22.41 3.70
N LYS A 210 -9.35 -22.46 4.46
CA LYS A 210 -10.64 -22.96 3.96
C LYS A 210 -11.10 -22.16 2.75
N PHE A 211 -11.11 -20.83 2.84
CA PHE A 211 -11.51 -19.97 1.73
C PHE A 211 -10.59 -20.13 0.52
N LEU A 212 -9.27 -20.28 0.73
CA LEU A 212 -8.30 -20.45 -0.36
C LEU A 212 -8.26 -21.88 -0.92
N ASN A 213 -8.90 -22.86 -0.28
CA ASN A 213 -8.86 -24.29 -0.61
C ASN A 213 -7.43 -24.88 -0.53
N VAL A 214 -6.71 -24.56 0.55
CA VAL A 214 -5.34 -25.00 0.81
C VAL A 214 -5.24 -25.64 2.20
N PRO A 215 -4.27 -26.54 2.45
CA PRO A 215 -4.04 -27.08 3.78
C PRO A 215 -3.63 -25.99 4.77
N VAL A 216 -3.95 -26.21 6.05
CA VAL A 216 -3.48 -25.36 7.15
C VAL A 216 -2.00 -25.63 7.41
N PRO A 217 -1.10 -24.63 7.36
CA PRO A 217 0.30 -24.82 7.69
C PRO A 217 0.50 -25.25 9.13
N ASN A 218 1.46 -26.16 9.37
CA ASN A 218 1.84 -26.61 10.72
C ASN A 218 2.77 -25.60 11.42
N GLN A 219 2.30 -24.36 11.58
CA GLN A 219 3.01 -23.29 12.28
C GLN A 219 2.03 -22.21 12.77
N PRO A 220 2.36 -21.41 13.80
CA PRO A 220 1.51 -20.31 14.25
C PRO A 220 1.21 -19.30 13.14
N PHE A 221 0.02 -18.69 13.19
CA PHE A 221 -0.32 -17.62 12.26
C PHE A 221 0.63 -16.42 12.45
N PRO A 222 1.16 -15.81 11.38
CA PRO A 222 2.13 -14.72 11.49
C PRO A 222 1.59 -13.52 12.27
N ASN A 223 2.34 -13.08 13.29
CA ASN A 223 2.07 -11.87 14.03
C ASN A 223 3.23 -10.87 13.84
N VAL A 224 3.13 -10.04 12.81
CA VAL A 224 4.20 -9.10 12.43
C VAL A 224 3.89 -7.70 12.94
N ASN A 225 4.77 -7.14 13.77
CA ASN A 225 4.62 -5.77 14.29
C ASN A 225 5.00 -4.71 13.25
N GLU A 226 4.06 -4.44 12.35
CA GLU A 226 4.20 -3.43 11.31
C GLU A 226 4.40 -2.01 11.88
N ARG A 227 3.87 -1.70 13.08
CA ARG A 227 3.94 -0.35 13.67
C ARG A 227 5.38 0.05 13.98
N ALA A 228 6.16 -0.83 14.59
CA ALA A 228 7.54 -0.54 14.98
C ALA A 228 8.42 -0.22 13.75
N GLU A 229 8.25 -0.98 12.66
CA GLU A 229 8.99 -0.77 11.42
C GLU A 229 8.64 0.58 10.77
N LEU A 230 7.35 0.94 10.65
CA LEU A 230 6.97 2.25 10.11
C LEU A 230 7.49 3.39 10.98
N VAL A 231 7.35 3.30 12.29
CA VAL A 231 7.84 4.35 13.21
C VAL A 231 9.35 4.54 13.05
N LYS A 232 10.12 3.45 12.90
CA LYS A 232 11.56 3.52 12.63
C LYS A 232 11.85 4.23 11.30
N ARG A 233 11.16 3.86 10.21
CA ARG A 233 11.30 4.49 8.89
C ARG A 233 10.95 5.98 8.92
N ILE A 234 9.85 6.35 9.59
CA ILE A 234 9.42 7.75 9.77
C ILE A 234 10.49 8.55 10.50
N ARG A 235 11.05 8.04 11.61
CA ARG A 235 12.13 8.72 12.34
C ARG A 235 13.37 8.92 11.47
N SER A 236 13.80 7.89 10.73
CA SER A 236 14.96 8.00 9.83
C SER A 236 14.74 9.05 8.74
N ARG A 237 13.53 9.11 8.15
CA ARG A 237 13.16 10.16 7.19
C ARG A 237 13.24 11.55 7.81
N LEU A 238 12.65 11.75 8.99
CA LEU A 238 12.67 13.05 9.67
C LEU A 238 14.09 13.51 10.00
N LYS A 239 14.98 12.58 10.38
CA LYS A 239 16.41 12.87 10.57
C LYS A 239 17.05 13.36 9.27
N LEU A 240 16.83 12.66 8.15
CA LEU A 240 17.38 13.03 6.86
C LEU A 240 16.87 14.40 6.39
N VAL A 241 15.56 14.67 6.54
CA VAL A 241 14.98 16.00 6.24
C VAL A 241 15.66 17.11 7.03
N ARG A 242 15.92 16.89 8.33
CA ARG A 242 16.65 17.87 9.15
C ARG A 242 18.06 18.09 8.60
N LEU A 243 18.79 17.02 8.28
CA LEU A 243 20.13 17.11 7.70
C LEU A 243 20.14 17.85 6.37
N THR A 244 19.19 17.56 5.47
CA THR A 244 19.05 18.27 4.19
C THR A 244 18.81 19.77 4.38
N ARG A 245 17.95 20.15 5.33
CA ARG A 245 17.71 21.57 5.66
C ARG A 245 18.97 22.25 6.20
N TRP A 246 19.71 21.58 7.09
CA TRP A 246 20.96 22.10 7.65
C TRP A 246 22.05 22.26 6.58
N GLY A 247 22.26 21.23 5.76
CA GLY A 247 23.23 21.25 4.67
C GLY A 247 22.96 22.38 3.67
N MET A 248 21.69 22.60 3.30
CA MET A 248 21.33 23.69 2.39
C MET A 248 21.63 25.07 3.00
N ARG A 249 21.31 25.29 4.28
CA ARG A 249 21.64 26.55 4.97
C ARG A 249 23.15 26.81 4.98
N PHE A 250 23.94 25.76 5.18
CA PHE A 250 25.40 25.85 5.14
C PHE A 250 25.94 26.20 3.75
N VAL A 251 25.44 25.54 2.68
CA VAL A 251 25.81 25.85 1.29
C VAL A 251 25.45 27.28 0.90
N VAL A 252 24.24 27.73 1.23
CA VAL A 252 23.82 29.13 0.99
C VAL A 252 24.71 30.09 1.76
N GLY A 253 25.06 29.78 3.02
CA GLY A 253 25.99 30.59 3.81
C GLY A 253 27.37 30.74 3.17
N ILE A 254 27.95 29.64 2.67
CA ILE A 254 29.23 29.68 1.94
C ILE A 254 29.11 30.50 0.65
N ALA A 255 28.04 30.32 -0.12
CA ALA A 255 27.83 31.05 -1.36
C ALA A 255 27.71 32.56 -1.12
N VAL A 256 26.99 32.97 -0.08
CA VAL A 256 26.88 34.38 0.32
C VAL A 256 28.23 34.92 0.77
N ALA A 257 28.97 34.19 1.61
CA ALA A 257 30.31 34.60 2.05
C ALA A 257 31.28 34.75 0.87
N PHE A 258 31.24 33.84 -0.10
CA PHE A 258 32.05 33.91 -1.31
C PHE A 258 31.71 35.11 -2.20
N LEU A 259 30.42 35.42 -2.36
CA LEU A 259 29.97 36.60 -3.10
C LEU A 259 30.40 37.90 -2.41
N LEU A 260 30.28 37.98 -1.08
CA LEU A 260 30.73 39.15 -0.30
C LEU A 260 32.25 39.33 -0.39
N TYR A 261 33.03 38.24 -0.33
CA TYR A 261 34.49 38.31 -0.49
C TYR A 261 34.90 38.83 -1.86
N ARG A 262 34.14 38.56 -2.93
CA ARG A 262 34.42 39.07 -4.28
C ARG A 262 34.08 40.55 -4.49
N LEU A 263 33.35 41.17 -3.56
CA LEU A 263 32.93 42.58 -3.63
C LEU A 263 33.86 43.51 -2.83
N ILE A 264 34.84 42.96 -2.12
CA ILE A 264 35.90 43.66 -1.37
C ILE A 264 37.19 43.59 -2.19
#